data_AF-A0AAV5TH19-F1
#
_entry.id   AF-A0AAV5TH19-F1
#
_cell.length_a   1.000
_cell.length_b   1.000
_cell.length_c   1.000
_cell.angle_alpha   90.00
_cell.angle_beta   90.00
_cell.angle_gamma   90.00
#
_symmetry.space_group_name_H-M   'P 1'
#
loop_
_entity.id
_entity.type
_entity.pdbx_description
1 polymer ?
#
loop_
_entity_poly.entity_id
_entity_poly.type
_entity_poly.pdbx_seq_one_letter_code
_entity_poly.pdbx_strand_id
1 'polypeptide(L)'
;KCRLDRFDAVMAAGRTEEQQAKEELSNITPSPSSSTQSGSPIEMPDQLNFDFNTAMQGTSAEIFTPPQTPSHSIIEKIRSNYRTLSIMRRTAEFQMRGIFLDPFEADKEEYEVIPCTYQMMNEATRILITGLFDFIPALFPEFEALSVADKWLLIRNYQKIFHCLDSCFRMHRRWGIEKGLCFGSYTTYLSEDTVDVYFSDCTDQKNVSDAARTLRDCIQENCVKMKKQISRVQPTEDEYLALMGIAFWSVENAEPNENLMNLAARYRTEILSDLKARYKQTIGEEEGTIRIGGLYCLLLAVKKAEMNMKWEYEVYRILNVFDDNTYMYKLQLHRPDIES
;
A
#
# COMPACT_ATOMS: atom_id res chain seq x y z
N LYS A 1 14.65 -34.17 -8.10
CA LYS A 1 15.26 -32.90 -7.65
C LYS A 1 14.17 -32.07 -7.03
N CYS A 2 14.29 -31.75 -5.75
CA CYS A 2 13.26 -31.09 -4.97
C CYS A 2 13.10 -29.63 -5.43
N ARG A 3 11.90 -29.05 -5.32
CA ARG A 3 11.68 -27.61 -5.61
C ARG A 3 12.55 -26.72 -4.71
N LEU A 4 12.87 -27.19 -3.50
CA LEU A 4 13.75 -26.55 -2.53
C LEU A 4 15.21 -26.46 -3.03
N ASP A 5 15.76 -27.54 -3.61
CA ASP A 5 17.14 -27.53 -4.15
C ASP A 5 17.35 -26.45 -5.22
N ARG A 6 16.28 -26.13 -5.97
CA ARG A 6 16.30 -25.10 -7.02
C ARG A 6 16.14 -23.70 -6.43
N PHE A 7 15.41 -23.55 -5.32
CA PHE A 7 15.28 -22.29 -4.59
C PHE A 7 16.58 -21.92 -3.88
N ASP A 8 17.21 -22.87 -3.18
CA ASP A 8 18.51 -22.66 -2.53
C ASP A 8 19.60 -22.28 -3.53
N ALA A 9 19.59 -22.91 -4.71
CA ALA A 9 20.51 -22.55 -5.79
C ALA A 9 20.29 -21.12 -6.31
N VAL A 10 19.04 -20.66 -6.40
CA VAL A 10 18.70 -19.30 -6.84
C VAL A 10 19.06 -18.26 -5.77
N MET A 11 18.76 -18.55 -4.50
CA MET A 11 19.10 -17.66 -3.37
C MET A 11 20.62 -17.61 -3.11
N ALA A 12 21.35 -18.69 -3.38
CA ALA A 12 22.81 -18.71 -3.31
C ALA A 12 23.44 -17.95 -4.48
N ALA A 13 22.88 -18.05 -5.68
CA ALA A 13 23.34 -17.29 -6.85
C ALA A 13 23.21 -15.77 -6.61
N GLY A 14 22.07 -15.30 -6.11
CA GLY A 14 21.87 -13.88 -5.82
C GLY A 14 22.81 -13.32 -4.74
N ARG A 15 23.17 -14.11 -3.72
CA ARG A 15 24.15 -13.69 -2.69
C ARG A 15 25.58 -13.60 -3.23
N THR A 16 25.92 -14.46 -4.19
CA THR A 16 27.25 -14.49 -4.80
C THR A 16 27.47 -13.26 -5.69
N GLU A 17 26.44 -12.84 -6.42
CA GLU A 17 26.46 -11.61 -7.23
C GLU A 17 26.56 -10.35 -6.35
N GLU A 18 25.87 -10.30 -5.21
CA GLU A 18 25.94 -9.17 -4.27
C GLU A 18 27.31 -9.09 -3.55
N GLN A 19 27.94 -10.23 -3.25
CA GLN A 19 29.29 -10.27 -2.69
C GLN A 19 30.37 -9.90 -3.73
N GLN A 20 30.23 -10.36 -4.97
CA GLN A 20 31.13 -9.95 -6.06
C GLN A 20 31.03 -8.46 -6.37
N ALA A 21 29.82 -7.88 -6.37
CA ALA A 21 29.63 -6.44 -6.55
C ALA A 21 30.22 -5.60 -5.39
N LYS A 22 30.21 -6.13 -4.15
CA LYS A 22 30.82 -5.47 -2.98
C LYS A 22 32.35 -5.59 -2.97
N GLU A 23 32.91 -6.71 -3.44
CA GLU A 23 34.36 -6.88 -3.58
C GLU A 23 34.93 -6.01 -4.71
N GLU A 24 34.23 -5.88 -5.84
CA GLU A 24 34.62 -4.99 -6.94
C GLU A 24 34.61 -3.50 -6.53
N LEU A 25 33.68 -3.08 -5.67
CA LEU A 25 33.62 -1.70 -5.17
C LEU A 25 34.73 -1.37 -4.15
N SER A 26 35.30 -2.39 -3.50
CA SER A 26 36.32 -2.23 -2.45
C SER A 26 37.76 -2.11 -2.98
N ASN A 27 37.99 -2.44 -4.27
CA ASN A 27 39.32 -2.47 -4.89
C ASN A 27 39.64 -1.24 -5.76
N ILE A 28 38.85 -0.17 -5.70
CA ILE A 28 39.08 1.05 -6.50
C ILE A 28 39.88 2.07 -5.68
N THR A 29 41.20 2.07 -5.85
CA THR A 29 42.12 3.13 -5.38
C THR A 29 42.11 4.31 -6.37
N PRO A 30 42.12 5.58 -5.93
CA PRO A 30 41.99 6.70 -6.85
C PRO A 30 43.34 7.04 -7.52
N SER A 31 43.33 7.23 -8.84
CA SER A 31 44.37 7.95 -9.58
C SER A 31 43.76 8.65 -10.80
N PRO A 32 44.38 9.74 -11.30
CA PRO A 32 43.63 10.84 -11.91
C PRO A 32 43.46 10.71 -13.43
N SER A 33 42.25 11.09 -13.87
CA SER A 33 41.85 11.67 -15.17
C SER A 33 42.62 11.31 -16.44
N SER A 34 41.97 10.60 -17.36
CA SER A 34 41.99 10.91 -18.80
C SER A 34 40.79 10.28 -19.52
N SER A 35 40.42 10.89 -20.64
CA SER A 35 39.20 10.71 -21.41
C SER A 35 39.18 9.46 -22.30
N THR A 36 37.96 9.16 -22.75
CA THR A 36 37.54 8.61 -24.08
C THR A 36 37.09 7.14 -24.17
N GLN A 37 35.78 7.01 -24.42
CA GLN A 37 35.04 6.05 -25.27
C GLN A 37 34.80 4.57 -24.92
N SER A 38 33.49 4.26 -24.98
CA SER A 38 32.86 3.15 -25.71
C SER A 38 32.84 1.75 -25.06
N GLY A 39 31.68 1.44 -24.46
CA GLY A 39 31.20 0.08 -24.25
C GLY A 39 29.70 0.12 -23.96
N SER A 40 28.88 -0.35 -24.88
CA SER A 40 27.41 -0.41 -24.74
C SER A 40 27.02 -1.36 -23.61
N PRO A 41 26.17 -0.96 -22.64
CA PRO A 41 25.63 -1.90 -21.68
C PRO A 41 24.38 -2.58 -22.25
N ILE A 42 24.32 -3.88 -22.00
CA ILE A 42 23.18 -4.76 -22.24
C ILE A 42 21.96 -4.20 -21.47
N GLU A 43 20.87 -3.93 -22.20
CA GLU A 43 19.59 -3.50 -21.66
C GLU A 43 18.98 -4.60 -20.78
N MET A 44 18.98 -4.37 -19.47
CA MET A 44 17.99 -4.94 -18.55
C MET A 44 16.70 -4.11 -18.70
N PRO A 45 15.50 -4.72 -18.74
CA PRO A 45 14.29 -3.99 -19.03
C PRO A 45 13.91 -3.05 -17.88
N ASP A 46 14.12 -1.75 -18.09
CA ASP A 46 13.53 -0.64 -17.34
C ASP A 46 11.99 -0.65 -17.52
N GLN A 47 11.30 -1.56 -16.82
CA GLN A 47 9.82 -1.57 -16.77
C GLN A 47 9.25 -0.64 -15.69
N LEU A 48 10.07 0.22 -15.07
CA LEU A 48 9.65 1.20 -14.07
C LEU A 48 9.90 2.64 -14.53
N ASN A 49 9.71 2.91 -15.83
CA ASN A 49 9.42 4.27 -16.29
C ASN A 49 8.01 4.66 -15.81
N PHE A 50 7.96 5.05 -14.54
CA PHE A 50 6.88 5.85 -13.99
C PHE A 50 6.91 7.18 -14.73
N ASP A 51 6.03 7.36 -15.72
CA ASP A 51 5.78 8.66 -16.33
C ASP A 51 5.11 9.57 -15.28
N PHE A 52 5.94 10.17 -14.43
CA PHE A 52 5.58 11.29 -13.55
C PHE A 52 4.89 12.40 -14.36
N ASN A 53 5.24 12.51 -15.64
CA ASN A 53 4.60 13.41 -16.60
C ASN A 53 3.14 13.04 -16.90
N THR A 54 2.75 11.77 -16.98
CA THR A 54 1.34 11.40 -17.26
C THR A 54 0.42 11.68 -16.07
N ALA A 55 0.91 11.55 -14.83
CA ALA A 55 0.18 11.96 -13.63
C ALA A 55 0.03 13.49 -13.53
N MET A 56 0.99 14.26 -14.07
CA MET A 56 0.98 15.73 -14.12
C MET A 56 0.31 16.29 -15.38
N GLN A 57 0.18 15.52 -16.47
CA GLN A 57 -0.41 15.96 -17.74
C GLN A 57 -1.94 16.18 -17.66
N GLY A 58 -2.59 15.77 -16.57
CA GLY A 58 -4.00 16.08 -16.29
C GLY A 58 -4.26 17.52 -15.84
N THR A 59 -3.24 18.37 -15.66
CA THR A 59 -3.44 19.74 -15.12
C THR A 59 -3.58 20.86 -16.16
N SER A 60 -3.69 20.57 -17.46
CA SER A 60 -3.90 21.61 -18.49
C SER A 60 -5.30 21.56 -19.10
N ALA A 61 -6.30 21.85 -18.27
CA ALA A 61 -7.53 22.52 -18.71
C ALA A 61 -8.04 23.33 -17.51
N GLU A 62 -7.86 24.65 -17.55
CA GLU A 62 -8.48 25.57 -16.59
C GLU A 62 -10.01 25.55 -16.78
N ILE A 63 -10.65 24.54 -16.20
CA ILE A 63 -12.08 24.63 -15.90
C ILE A 63 -12.16 25.44 -14.62
N PHE A 64 -12.54 26.71 -14.75
CA PHE A 64 -12.89 27.59 -13.64
C PHE A 64 -14.09 26.99 -12.88
N THR A 65 -13.84 26.01 -12.01
CA THR A 65 -14.82 25.60 -11.01
C THR A 65 -14.85 26.64 -9.89
N PRO A 66 -16.03 27.19 -9.56
CA PRO A 66 -16.16 28.15 -8.46
C PRO A 66 -15.72 27.53 -7.13
N PRO A 67 -15.31 28.34 -6.13
CA PRO A 67 -14.84 27.85 -4.85
C PRO A 67 -15.95 26.99 -4.21
N GLN A 68 -15.66 25.69 -4.07
CA GLN A 68 -16.60 24.75 -3.46
C GLN A 68 -16.79 25.12 -1.99
N THR A 69 -18.04 25.33 -1.59
CA THR A 69 -18.40 25.46 -0.17
C THR A 69 -18.08 24.15 0.56
N PRO A 70 -17.90 24.16 1.89
CA PRO A 70 -17.57 22.96 2.68
C PRO A 70 -18.52 21.77 2.47
N SER A 71 -19.76 22.02 2.01
CA SER A 71 -20.75 21.01 1.65
C SER A 71 -20.42 20.18 0.39
N HIS A 72 -19.41 20.56 -0.40
CA HIS A 72 -19.03 19.91 -1.66
C HIS A 72 -17.62 19.33 -1.67
N SER A 73 -16.84 19.47 -0.59
CA SER A 73 -15.48 18.95 -0.54
C SER A 73 -15.49 17.41 -0.61
N ILE A 74 -14.85 16.88 -1.66
CA ILE A 74 -14.65 15.44 -1.82
C ILE A 74 -13.81 14.86 -0.67
N ILE A 75 -12.87 15.64 -0.10
CA ILE A 75 -12.08 15.20 1.07
C ILE A 75 -12.97 15.04 2.31
N GLU A 76 -13.93 15.95 2.56
CA GLU A 76 -14.92 15.78 3.63
C GLU A 76 -15.76 14.51 3.43
N LYS A 77 -16.16 14.25 2.18
CA LYS A 77 -16.89 13.03 1.81
C LYS A 77 -16.05 11.78 2.08
N ILE A 78 -14.77 11.78 1.69
CA ILE A 78 -13.83 10.69 2.00
C ILE A 78 -13.74 10.51 3.52
N ARG A 79 -13.59 11.59 4.29
CA ARG A 79 -13.49 11.54 5.76
C ARG A 79 -14.69 10.88 6.40
N SER A 80 -15.90 11.33 6.05
CA SER A 80 -17.14 10.81 6.61
C SER A 80 -17.31 9.31 6.32
N ASN A 81 -17.07 8.90 5.08
CA ASN A 81 -17.15 7.50 4.69
C ASN A 81 -16.03 6.67 5.34
N TYR A 82 -14.81 7.21 5.46
CA TYR A 82 -13.67 6.50 6.05
C TYR A 82 -13.91 6.22 7.54
N ARG A 83 -14.54 7.16 8.26
CA ARG A 83 -14.98 6.94 9.64
C ARG A 83 -15.99 5.79 9.74
N THR A 84 -16.95 5.75 8.82
CA THR A 84 -17.95 4.67 8.77
C THR A 84 -17.29 3.31 8.50
N LEU A 85 -16.41 3.23 7.50
CA LEU A 85 -15.63 2.03 7.20
C LEU A 85 -14.76 1.61 8.40
N SER A 86 -14.15 2.57 9.08
CA SER A 86 -13.31 2.33 10.27
C SER A 86 -14.10 1.71 11.41
N ILE A 87 -15.27 2.27 11.71
CA ILE A 87 -16.17 1.76 12.77
C ILE A 87 -16.65 0.35 12.41
N MET A 88 -17.07 0.13 11.16
CA MET A 88 -17.54 -1.17 10.68
C MET A 88 -16.44 -2.25 10.83
N ARG A 89 -15.24 -1.98 10.32
CA ARG A 89 -14.09 -2.91 10.41
C ARG A 89 -13.72 -3.21 11.86
N ARG A 90 -13.60 -2.16 12.69
CA ARG A 90 -13.26 -2.29 14.11
C ARG A 90 -14.27 -3.13 14.88
N THR A 91 -15.57 -2.85 14.70
CA THR A 91 -16.64 -3.60 15.36
C THR A 91 -16.67 -5.06 14.92
N ALA A 92 -16.51 -5.33 13.62
CA ALA A 92 -16.45 -6.70 13.10
C ALA A 92 -15.26 -7.48 13.69
N GLU A 93 -14.09 -6.87 13.78
CA GLU A 93 -12.92 -7.50 14.39
C GLU A 93 -13.10 -7.76 15.90
N PHE A 94 -13.71 -6.82 16.65
CA PHE A 94 -14.00 -7.05 18.06
C PHE A 94 -14.97 -8.21 18.27
N GLN A 95 -16.04 -8.27 17.49
CA GLN A 95 -17.01 -9.38 17.56
C GLN A 95 -16.34 -10.71 17.25
N MET A 96 -15.52 -10.76 16.20
CA MET A 96 -14.79 -11.96 15.80
C MET A 96 -13.83 -12.46 16.88
N ARG A 97 -13.25 -11.54 17.67
CA ARG A 97 -12.32 -11.86 18.76
C ARG A 97 -12.96 -11.99 20.13
N GLY A 98 -14.28 -11.78 20.25
CA GLY A 98 -14.96 -11.74 21.54
C GLY A 98 -14.48 -10.61 22.46
N ILE A 99 -13.99 -9.50 21.89
CA ILE A 99 -13.57 -8.32 22.65
C ILE A 99 -14.82 -7.48 22.96
N PHE A 100 -15.10 -7.29 24.24
CA PHE A 100 -16.15 -6.39 24.71
C PHE A 100 -15.52 -5.06 25.10
N LEU A 101 -15.88 -3.99 24.39
CA LEU A 101 -15.55 -2.63 24.81
C LEU A 101 -16.79 -1.92 25.32
N ASP A 102 -16.59 -1.09 26.34
CA ASP A 102 -17.58 -0.10 26.73
C ASP A 102 -17.85 0.82 25.52
N PRO A 103 -19.11 1.04 25.12
CA PRO A 103 -19.46 1.98 24.06
C PRO A 103 -18.85 3.39 24.22
N PHE A 104 -18.61 3.84 25.45
CA PHE A 104 -17.97 5.13 25.75
C PHE A 104 -16.44 5.12 25.59
N GLU A 105 -15.82 3.95 25.50
CA GLU A 105 -14.37 3.77 25.30
C GLU A 105 -14.01 3.34 23.88
N ALA A 106 -15.00 2.86 23.12
CA ALA A 106 -14.82 2.36 21.76
C ALA A 106 -14.09 3.36 20.83
N ASP A 107 -14.31 4.66 21.00
CA ASP A 107 -13.71 5.70 20.17
C ASP A 107 -12.33 6.18 20.63
N LYS A 108 -11.91 5.85 21.85
CA LYS A 108 -10.62 6.30 22.39
C LYS A 108 -9.43 5.53 21.82
N GLU A 109 -9.68 4.45 21.08
CA GLU A 109 -8.66 3.52 20.61
C GLU A 109 -7.75 3.02 21.76
N GLU A 110 -8.29 2.87 22.97
CA GLU A 110 -7.54 2.47 24.18
C GLU A 110 -7.63 0.95 24.44
N TYR A 111 -7.92 0.16 23.42
CA TYR A 111 -8.00 -1.31 23.52
C TYR A 111 -6.65 -1.98 23.28
N GLU A 112 -6.45 -3.16 23.87
CA GLU A 112 -5.24 -3.96 23.65
C GLU A 112 -5.10 -4.35 22.17
N VAL A 113 -3.90 -4.17 21.63
CA VAL A 113 -3.49 -4.66 20.32
C VAL A 113 -2.53 -5.81 20.52
N ILE A 114 -2.74 -6.92 19.81
CA ILE A 114 -1.90 -8.12 19.97
C ILE A 114 -1.05 -8.36 18.72
N PRO A 115 0.02 -9.16 18.80
CA PRO A 115 0.75 -9.62 17.63
C PRO A 115 -0.19 -10.23 16.57
N CYS A 116 -0.03 -9.83 15.32
CA CYS A 116 -0.81 -10.33 14.21
C CYS A 116 -0.31 -11.71 13.79
N THR A 117 -1.23 -12.63 13.54
CA THR A 117 -0.95 -13.86 12.79
C THR A 117 -1.45 -13.78 11.35
N TYR A 118 -1.07 -14.72 10.48
CA TYR A 118 -1.54 -14.71 9.10
C TYR A 118 -3.03 -15.06 8.99
N GLN A 119 -3.61 -15.89 9.88
CA GLN A 119 -5.06 -16.12 9.87
C GLN A 119 -5.82 -14.85 10.26
N MET A 120 -5.38 -14.15 11.31
CA MET A 120 -5.97 -12.87 11.71
C MET A 120 -5.89 -11.83 10.59
N MET A 121 -4.75 -11.75 9.89
CA MET A 121 -4.59 -10.88 8.72
C MET A 121 -5.56 -11.27 7.59
N ASN A 122 -5.73 -12.57 7.31
CA ASN A 122 -6.68 -13.06 6.31
C ASN A 122 -8.11 -12.68 6.65
N GLU A 123 -8.52 -12.85 7.90
CA GLU A 123 -9.86 -12.50 8.39
C GLU A 123 -10.10 -10.98 8.31
N ALA A 124 -9.16 -10.17 8.80
CA ALA A 124 -9.22 -8.72 8.71
C ALA A 124 -9.27 -8.24 7.24
N THR A 125 -8.55 -8.91 6.34
CA THR A 125 -8.58 -8.61 4.89
C THR A 125 -9.95 -8.94 4.31
N ARG A 126 -10.62 -10.03 4.71
CA ARG A 126 -12.00 -10.32 4.28
C ARG A 126 -12.96 -9.23 4.72
N ILE A 127 -12.88 -8.81 5.99
CA ILE A 127 -13.70 -7.71 6.52
C ILE A 127 -13.45 -6.42 5.72
N LEU A 128 -12.18 -6.09 5.45
CA LEU A 128 -11.81 -4.92 4.65
C LEU A 128 -12.41 -4.98 3.24
N ILE A 129 -12.23 -6.08 2.51
CA ILE A 129 -12.73 -6.21 1.14
C ILE A 129 -14.25 -6.06 1.09
N THR A 130 -14.98 -6.73 1.99
CA THR A 130 -16.44 -6.57 2.09
C THR A 130 -16.80 -5.11 2.37
N GLY A 131 -16.15 -4.48 3.36
CA GLY A 131 -16.40 -3.08 3.68
C GLY A 131 -16.09 -2.13 2.53
N LEU A 132 -15.06 -2.40 1.70
CA LEU A 132 -14.73 -1.58 0.54
C LEU A 132 -15.82 -1.65 -0.54
N PHE A 133 -16.45 -2.80 -0.76
CA PHE A 133 -17.56 -2.91 -1.72
C PHE A 133 -18.78 -2.08 -1.33
N ASP A 134 -19.02 -1.86 -0.04
CA ASP A 134 -20.09 -0.97 0.46
C ASP A 134 -19.64 0.50 0.51
N PHE A 135 -18.38 0.74 0.87
CA PHE A 135 -17.80 2.07 1.07
C PHE A 135 -17.57 2.82 -0.25
N ILE A 136 -17.02 2.15 -1.27
CA ILE A 136 -16.62 2.79 -2.52
C ILE A 136 -17.82 3.40 -3.28
N PRO A 137 -18.98 2.72 -3.44
CA PRO A 137 -20.17 3.33 -4.04
C PRO A 137 -20.63 4.62 -3.37
N ALA A 138 -20.56 4.69 -2.03
CA ALA A 138 -20.97 5.88 -1.30
C ALA A 138 -20.05 7.07 -1.59
N LEU A 139 -18.75 6.80 -1.80
CA LEU A 139 -17.76 7.81 -2.14
C LEU A 139 -17.78 8.19 -3.64
N PHE A 140 -17.82 7.20 -4.51
CA PHE A 140 -17.77 7.32 -5.97
C PHE A 140 -18.99 6.61 -6.60
N PRO A 141 -20.15 7.28 -6.75
CA PRO A 141 -21.39 6.64 -7.19
C PRO A 141 -21.28 5.90 -8.52
N GLU A 142 -20.48 6.42 -9.45
CA GLU A 142 -20.23 5.84 -10.77
C GLU A 142 -19.52 4.47 -10.70
N PHE A 143 -18.91 4.13 -9.56
CA PHE A 143 -18.42 2.78 -9.31
C PHE A 143 -19.54 1.75 -9.47
N GLU A 144 -20.79 2.07 -9.10
CA GLU A 144 -21.89 1.11 -9.22
C GLU A 144 -22.19 0.68 -10.64
N ALA A 145 -21.97 1.58 -11.60
CA ALA A 145 -22.19 1.32 -13.01
C ALA A 145 -21.06 0.52 -13.67
N LEU A 146 -19.93 0.31 -12.98
CA LEU A 146 -18.81 -0.49 -13.51
C LEU A 146 -19.16 -1.97 -13.59
N SER A 147 -18.50 -2.67 -14.52
CA SER A 147 -18.59 -4.12 -14.60
C SER A 147 -18.07 -4.77 -13.32
N VAL A 148 -18.55 -5.97 -13.00
CA VAL A 148 -18.07 -6.72 -11.82
C VAL A 148 -16.55 -6.96 -11.91
N ALA A 149 -16.03 -7.19 -13.12
CA ALA A 149 -14.60 -7.36 -13.37
C ALA A 149 -13.80 -6.08 -13.02
N ASP A 150 -14.26 -4.91 -13.48
CA ASP A 150 -13.63 -3.62 -13.18
C ASP A 150 -13.71 -3.28 -11.68
N LYS A 151 -14.87 -3.53 -11.05
CA LYS A 151 -15.03 -3.35 -9.60
C LYS A 151 -13.99 -4.18 -8.83
N TRP A 152 -13.84 -5.46 -9.18
CA TRP A 152 -12.85 -6.35 -8.56
C TRP A 152 -11.41 -5.94 -8.87
N LEU A 153 -11.11 -5.51 -10.09
CA LEU A 153 -9.79 -5.02 -10.48
C LEU A 153 -9.37 -3.84 -9.62
N LEU A 154 -10.26 -2.85 -9.45
CA LEU A 154 -10.02 -1.68 -8.61
C LEU A 154 -9.78 -2.06 -7.15
N ILE A 155 -10.70 -2.84 -6.56
CA ILE A 155 -10.61 -3.26 -5.16
C ILE A 155 -9.32 -4.06 -4.90
N ARG A 156 -8.98 -5.00 -5.78
CA ARG A 156 -7.76 -5.81 -5.67
C ARG A 156 -6.51 -4.95 -5.66
N ASN A 157 -6.40 -4.02 -6.61
CA ASN A 157 -5.22 -3.18 -6.76
C ASN A 157 -5.12 -2.16 -5.62
N TYR A 158 -6.26 -1.76 -5.07
CA TYR A 158 -6.34 -0.77 -4.01
C TYR A 158 -6.07 -1.30 -2.61
N GLN A 159 -6.60 -2.47 -2.26
CA GLN A 159 -6.72 -2.92 -0.86
C GLN A 159 -5.40 -2.92 -0.08
N LYS A 160 -4.28 -3.35 -0.71
CA LYS A 160 -2.95 -3.38 -0.06
C LYS A 160 -2.42 -1.96 0.15
N ILE A 161 -2.59 -1.09 -0.84
CA ILE A 161 -2.19 0.32 -0.78
C ILE A 161 -3.00 1.03 0.31
N PHE A 162 -4.32 0.79 0.34
CA PHE A 162 -5.21 1.29 1.38
C PHE A 162 -4.78 0.81 2.75
N HIS A 163 -4.54 -0.50 2.92
CA HIS A 163 -4.07 -1.07 4.18
C HIS A 163 -2.78 -0.41 4.67
N CYS A 164 -1.79 -0.20 3.78
CA CYS A 164 -0.55 0.48 4.13
C CYS A 164 -0.78 1.93 4.59
N LEU A 165 -1.57 2.70 3.84
CA LEU A 165 -1.90 4.09 4.18
C LEU A 165 -2.70 4.18 5.49
N ASP A 166 -3.70 3.33 5.66
CA ASP A 166 -4.56 3.21 6.85
C ASP A 166 -3.73 2.85 8.08
N SER A 167 -2.87 1.84 7.95
CA SER A 167 -1.93 1.41 8.98
C SER A 167 -1.03 2.55 9.42
N CYS A 168 -0.42 3.27 8.47
CA CYS A 168 0.45 4.41 8.75
C CYS A 168 -0.29 5.57 9.42
N PHE A 169 -1.48 5.92 8.92
CA PHE A 169 -2.32 6.97 9.49
C PHE A 169 -2.71 6.66 10.93
N ARG A 170 -3.21 5.45 11.20
CA ARG A 170 -3.63 5.00 12.54
C ARG A 170 -2.45 4.87 13.50
N MET A 171 -1.31 4.36 13.02
CA MET A 171 -0.06 4.31 13.79
C MET A 171 0.35 5.70 14.25
N HIS A 172 0.41 6.66 13.32
CA HIS A 172 0.79 8.04 13.60
C HIS A 172 -0.17 8.67 14.60
N ARG A 173 -1.48 8.48 14.41
CA ARG A 173 -2.51 9.00 15.33
C ARG A 173 -2.38 8.43 16.74
N ARG A 174 -2.13 7.12 16.87
CA ARG A 174 -2.16 6.43 18.16
C ARG A 174 -0.86 6.50 18.96
N TRP A 175 0.29 6.39 18.30
CA TRP A 175 1.59 6.28 18.97
C TRP A 175 2.66 7.24 18.44
N GLY A 176 2.32 8.14 17.52
CA GLY A 176 3.29 9.01 16.87
C GLY A 176 4.14 8.27 15.82
N ILE A 177 5.10 8.96 15.22
CA ILE A 177 5.91 8.46 14.09
C ILE A 177 7.05 7.52 14.56
N GLU A 178 7.37 7.48 15.85
CA GLU A 178 8.61 6.87 16.34
C GLU A 178 8.58 5.34 16.44
N LYS A 179 7.42 4.70 16.56
CA LYS A 179 7.36 3.25 16.72
C LYS A 179 7.50 2.53 15.38
N GLY A 180 8.41 1.54 15.33
CA GLY A 180 8.60 0.64 14.18
C GLY A 180 7.53 -0.46 14.10
N LEU A 181 6.27 -0.09 14.33
CA LEU A 181 5.13 -1.00 14.30
C LEU A 181 4.29 -0.66 13.06
N CYS A 182 3.70 -1.70 12.47
CA CYS A 182 2.76 -1.59 11.37
C CYS A 182 1.46 -2.28 11.85
N PHE A 183 0.31 -1.59 11.83
CA PHE A 183 -0.97 -2.25 12.14
C PHE A 183 -1.24 -3.36 11.12
N GLY A 184 -1.54 -4.56 11.62
CA GLY A 184 -2.01 -5.67 10.79
C GLY A 184 -3.54 -5.64 10.61
N SER A 185 -4.25 -5.07 11.58
CA SER A 185 -5.71 -4.92 11.54
C SER A 185 -6.15 -3.78 12.49
N TYR A 186 -7.44 -3.68 12.85
CA TYR A 186 -7.81 -2.83 13.97
C TYR A 186 -7.22 -3.31 15.28
N THR A 187 -7.19 -4.63 15.49
CA THR A 187 -6.91 -5.23 16.79
C THR A 187 -5.54 -5.90 16.88
N THR A 188 -4.75 -5.85 15.80
CA THR A 188 -3.43 -6.48 15.73
C THR A 188 -2.34 -5.57 15.17
N TYR A 189 -1.10 -5.84 15.57
CA TYR A 189 0.09 -5.16 15.04
C TYR A 189 1.13 -6.18 14.57
N LEU A 190 2.02 -5.73 13.71
CA LEU A 190 3.18 -6.46 13.22
C LEU A 190 4.42 -5.61 13.42
N SER A 191 5.49 -6.25 13.85
CA SER A 191 6.79 -5.64 14.12
C SER A 191 7.89 -6.67 13.90
N GLU A 192 9.13 -6.20 13.88
CA GLU A 192 10.30 -7.08 13.87
C GLU A 192 10.29 -8.09 15.03
N ASP A 193 9.89 -7.65 16.23
CA ASP A 193 9.85 -8.53 17.41
C ASP A 193 8.73 -9.58 17.39
N THR A 194 7.76 -9.43 16.49
CA THR A 194 6.56 -10.28 16.45
C THR A 194 6.46 -11.15 15.20
N VAL A 195 7.44 -11.10 14.28
CA VAL A 195 7.42 -11.89 13.04
C VAL A 195 7.36 -13.40 13.27
N ASP A 196 7.99 -13.88 14.35
CA ASP A 196 8.00 -15.31 14.67
C ASP A 196 6.60 -15.80 15.12
N VAL A 197 5.74 -14.88 15.58
CA VAL A 197 4.34 -15.17 15.93
C VAL A 197 3.46 -15.19 14.67
N TYR A 198 3.84 -14.50 13.60
CA TYR A 198 2.98 -14.30 12.43
C TYR A 198 2.54 -15.60 11.77
N PHE A 199 3.42 -16.60 11.73
CA PHE A 199 3.17 -17.91 11.12
C PHE A 199 2.86 -19.02 12.15
N SER A 200 2.58 -18.66 13.40
CA SER A 200 2.36 -19.63 14.49
C SER A 200 1.12 -20.52 14.30
N ASP A 201 0.15 -20.04 13.53
CA ASP A 201 -1.10 -20.71 13.17
C ASP A 201 -1.05 -21.37 11.77
N CYS A 202 0.14 -21.49 11.16
CA CYS A 202 0.32 -22.18 9.87
C CYS A 202 0.18 -23.69 10.04
N THR A 203 -0.46 -24.35 9.08
CA THR A 203 -0.64 -25.81 9.10
C THR A 203 0.66 -26.55 8.82
N ASP A 204 1.49 -26.06 7.88
CA ASP A 204 2.82 -26.57 7.62
C ASP A 204 3.88 -25.73 8.35
N GLN A 205 4.52 -26.34 9.34
CA GLN A 205 5.53 -25.71 10.19
C GLN A 205 6.96 -25.91 9.68
N LYS A 206 7.19 -26.69 8.61
CA LYS A 206 8.54 -27.10 8.17
C LYS A 206 9.44 -25.91 7.82
N ASN A 207 8.89 -24.90 7.15
CA ASN A 207 9.65 -23.77 6.62
C ASN A 207 9.29 -22.43 7.29
N VAL A 208 8.60 -22.48 8.44
CA VAL A 208 8.12 -21.27 9.13
C VAL A 208 9.27 -20.37 9.57
N SER A 209 10.40 -20.92 10.02
CA SER A 209 11.57 -20.12 10.42
C SER A 209 12.17 -19.32 9.25
N ASP A 210 12.23 -19.92 8.06
CA ASP A 210 12.72 -19.23 6.87
C ASP A 210 11.72 -18.17 6.39
N ALA A 211 10.41 -18.48 6.42
CA ALA A 211 9.38 -17.50 6.10
C ALA A 211 9.37 -16.31 7.08
N ALA A 212 9.55 -16.56 8.38
CA ALA A 212 9.65 -15.51 9.40
C ALA A 212 10.88 -14.62 9.18
N ARG A 213 12.01 -15.19 8.75
CA ARG A 213 13.21 -14.43 8.37
C ARG A 213 12.94 -13.52 7.17
N THR A 214 12.34 -14.06 6.12
CA THR A 214 11.94 -13.29 4.94
C THR A 214 10.96 -12.16 5.30
N LEU A 215 9.97 -12.42 6.16
CA LEU A 215 9.06 -11.38 6.65
C LEU A 215 9.79 -10.29 7.43
N ARG A 216 10.77 -10.66 8.27
CA ARG A 216 11.61 -9.73 9.01
C ARG A 216 12.32 -8.77 8.06
N ASP A 217 12.98 -9.30 7.04
CA ASP A 217 13.69 -8.51 6.03
C ASP A 217 12.72 -7.58 5.29
N CYS A 218 11.53 -8.07 4.93
CA CYS A 218 10.47 -7.27 4.32
C CYS A 218 10.00 -6.12 5.21
N ILE A 219 9.81 -6.34 6.51
CA ILE A 219 9.43 -5.27 7.46
C ILE A 219 10.55 -4.24 7.58
N GLN A 220 11.79 -4.69 7.72
CA GLN A 220 12.94 -3.77 7.82
C GLN A 220 13.08 -2.93 6.55
N GLU A 221 12.98 -3.53 5.38
CA GLU A 221 13.10 -2.83 4.10
C GLU A 221 11.92 -1.86 3.86
N ASN A 222 10.69 -2.31 4.10
CA ASN A 222 9.49 -1.54 3.77
C ASN A 222 9.04 -0.59 4.89
N CYS A 223 8.83 -1.07 6.12
CA CYS A 223 8.31 -0.24 7.22
C CYS A 223 9.34 0.86 7.61
N VAL A 224 10.66 0.61 7.55
CA VAL A 224 11.67 1.66 7.85
C VAL A 224 11.71 2.74 6.77
N LYS A 225 11.71 2.36 5.49
CA LYS A 225 11.68 3.33 4.38
C LYS A 225 10.39 4.12 4.39
N MET A 226 9.26 3.46 4.64
CA MET A 226 7.96 4.10 4.78
C MET A 226 7.96 5.12 5.90
N LYS A 227 8.43 4.73 7.09
CA LYS A 227 8.55 5.62 8.25
C LYS A 227 9.39 6.85 7.91
N LYS A 228 10.55 6.69 7.25
CA LYS A 228 11.39 7.83 6.84
C LYS A 228 10.66 8.78 5.89
N GLN A 229 9.90 8.25 4.93
CA GLN A 229 9.10 9.10 4.02
C GLN A 229 7.98 9.82 4.77
N ILE A 230 7.28 9.14 5.68
CA ILE A 230 6.23 9.74 6.51
C ILE A 230 6.81 10.81 7.44
N SER A 231 7.97 10.57 8.07
CA SER A 231 8.64 11.59 8.91
C SER A 231 9.06 12.82 8.11
N ARG A 232 9.41 12.65 6.83
CA ARG A 232 9.79 13.75 5.94
C ARG A 232 8.57 14.55 5.49
N VAL A 233 7.52 13.85 5.06
CA VAL A 233 6.31 14.48 4.51
C VAL A 233 5.42 15.00 5.64
N GLN A 234 5.31 14.30 6.75
CA GLN A 234 4.38 14.59 7.86
C GLN A 234 2.96 14.90 7.36
N PRO A 235 2.33 13.96 6.64
CA PRO A 235 1.01 14.17 6.08
C PRO A 235 -0.03 14.45 7.17
N THR A 236 -0.91 15.42 6.92
CA THR A 236 -2.10 15.69 7.75
C THR A 236 -3.17 14.62 7.53
N GLU A 237 -4.21 14.61 8.37
CA GLU A 237 -5.37 13.70 8.17
C GLU A 237 -6.00 13.89 6.79
N ASP A 238 -6.25 15.14 6.38
CA ASP A 238 -6.83 15.49 5.07
C ASP A 238 -5.97 14.95 3.93
N GLU A 239 -4.65 15.02 4.06
CA GLU A 239 -3.71 14.54 3.06
C GLU A 239 -3.67 13.01 2.99
N TYR A 240 -3.73 12.31 4.14
CA TYR A 240 -3.88 10.85 4.14
C TYR A 240 -5.17 10.41 3.43
N LEU A 241 -6.29 11.07 3.72
CA LEU A 241 -7.58 10.77 3.12
C LEU A 241 -7.56 11.05 1.61
N ALA A 242 -6.97 12.17 1.19
CA ALA A 242 -6.79 12.47 -0.23
C ALA A 242 -5.91 11.42 -0.92
N LEU A 243 -4.81 10.99 -0.29
CA LEU A 243 -3.96 9.91 -0.80
C LEU A 243 -4.72 8.59 -0.93
N MET A 244 -5.57 8.23 0.02
CA MET A 244 -6.44 7.05 -0.07
C MET A 244 -7.41 7.15 -1.26
N GLY A 245 -7.99 8.33 -1.52
CA GLY A 245 -8.86 8.54 -2.67
C GLY A 245 -8.11 8.48 -4.01
N ILE A 246 -6.93 9.10 -4.09
CA ILE A 246 -6.07 9.07 -5.29
C ILE A 246 -5.56 7.65 -5.57
N ALA A 247 -5.18 6.92 -4.52
CA ALA A 247 -4.72 5.55 -4.62
C ALA A 247 -5.79 4.60 -5.19
N PHE A 248 -7.07 4.81 -4.89
CA PHE A 248 -8.15 4.01 -5.44
C PHE A 248 -8.24 4.13 -6.96
N TRP A 249 -8.05 5.34 -7.48
CA TRP A 249 -8.06 5.65 -8.91
C TRP A 249 -6.70 5.52 -9.59
N SER A 250 -5.77 4.77 -8.99
CA SER A 250 -4.48 4.42 -9.59
C SER A 250 -4.62 3.19 -10.49
N VAL A 251 -5.14 3.41 -11.69
CA VAL A 251 -5.45 2.37 -12.68
C VAL A 251 -4.34 2.16 -13.72
N GLU A 252 -3.12 2.62 -13.45
CA GLU A 252 -2.03 2.63 -14.45
C GLU A 252 -1.61 1.23 -14.93
N ASN A 253 -1.92 0.18 -14.17
CA ASN A 253 -1.64 -1.22 -14.52
C ASN A 253 -2.87 -1.98 -15.03
N ALA A 254 -3.98 -1.29 -15.32
CA ALA A 254 -5.19 -1.89 -15.84
C ALA A 254 -5.12 -2.03 -17.38
N GLU A 255 -5.87 -2.99 -17.91
CA GLU A 255 -6.12 -3.05 -19.36
C GLU A 255 -6.78 -1.74 -19.84
N PRO A 256 -6.52 -1.34 -21.10
CA PRO A 256 -7.03 -0.07 -21.63
C PRO A 256 -8.56 -0.08 -21.72
N ASN A 257 -9.21 0.46 -20.69
CA ASN A 257 -10.63 0.78 -20.65
C ASN A 257 -10.78 2.30 -20.54
N GLU A 258 -11.10 2.96 -21.65
CA GLU A 258 -11.18 4.42 -21.73
C GLU A 258 -12.16 5.02 -20.71
N ASN A 259 -13.30 4.37 -20.49
CA ASN A 259 -14.28 4.84 -19.50
C ASN A 259 -13.69 4.84 -18.09
N LEU A 260 -13.01 3.75 -17.71
CA LEU A 260 -12.37 3.64 -16.41
C LEU A 260 -11.24 4.67 -16.25
N MET A 261 -10.43 4.87 -17.30
CA MET A 261 -9.35 5.86 -17.30
C MET A 261 -9.89 7.29 -17.16
N ASN A 262 -11.00 7.61 -17.83
CA ASN A 262 -11.67 8.91 -17.74
C ASN A 262 -12.24 9.15 -16.33
N LEU A 263 -12.88 8.14 -15.73
CA LEU A 263 -13.37 8.22 -14.36
C LEU A 263 -12.22 8.45 -13.38
N ALA A 264 -11.15 7.67 -13.50
CA ALA A 264 -9.96 7.79 -12.66
C ALA A 264 -9.29 9.16 -12.78
N ALA A 265 -9.16 9.70 -14.00
CA ALA A 265 -8.63 11.04 -14.23
C ALA A 265 -9.51 12.12 -13.56
N ARG A 266 -10.83 12.05 -13.76
CA ARG A 266 -11.78 13.02 -13.20
C ARG A 266 -11.72 13.08 -11.67
N TYR A 267 -11.82 11.93 -10.99
CA TYR A 267 -11.81 11.93 -9.53
C TYR A 267 -10.45 12.31 -8.94
N ARG A 268 -9.33 11.93 -9.56
CA ARG A 268 -8.01 12.41 -9.14
C ARG A 268 -7.93 13.93 -9.26
N THR A 269 -8.39 14.50 -10.37
CA THR A 269 -8.44 15.95 -10.57
C THR A 269 -9.33 16.64 -9.54
N GLU A 270 -10.48 16.06 -9.20
CA GLU A 270 -11.39 16.60 -8.19
C GLU A 270 -10.73 16.63 -6.80
N ILE A 271 -10.12 15.51 -6.37
CA ILE A 271 -9.40 15.42 -5.08
C ILE A 271 -8.22 16.40 -5.03
N LEU A 272 -7.43 16.48 -6.11
CA LEU A 272 -6.30 17.41 -6.16
C LEU A 272 -6.74 18.86 -6.19
N SER A 273 -7.84 19.18 -6.86
CA SER A 273 -8.39 20.54 -6.90
C SER A 273 -8.88 21.00 -5.53
N ASP A 274 -9.52 20.10 -4.77
CA ASP A 274 -9.92 20.36 -3.38
C ASP A 274 -8.68 20.60 -2.49
N LEU A 275 -7.64 19.76 -2.59
CA LEU A 275 -6.36 19.99 -1.88
C LEU A 275 -5.72 21.34 -2.26
N LYS A 276 -5.63 21.66 -3.56
CA LYS A 276 -5.05 22.93 -4.05
C LYS A 276 -5.83 24.13 -3.53
N ALA A 277 -7.15 24.07 -3.51
CA ALA A 277 -8.00 25.13 -2.98
C ALA A 277 -7.71 25.38 -1.49
N ARG A 278 -7.53 24.31 -0.70
CA ARG A 278 -7.14 24.41 0.72
C ARG A 278 -5.73 24.99 0.89
N TYR A 279 -4.75 24.55 0.10
CA TYR A 279 -3.38 25.09 0.19
C TYR A 279 -3.29 26.56 -0.19
N LYS A 280 -4.00 26.98 -1.25
CA LYS A 280 -4.07 28.39 -1.65
C LYS A 280 -4.54 29.31 -0.51
N GLN A 281 -5.41 28.80 0.38
CA GLN A 281 -5.91 29.56 1.53
C GLN A 281 -5.00 29.51 2.76
N THR A 282 -4.12 28.50 2.87
CA THR A 282 -3.38 28.21 4.11
C THR A 282 -1.87 28.44 3.99
N ILE A 283 -1.25 27.91 2.94
CA ILE A 283 0.22 27.93 2.77
C ILE A 283 0.68 28.59 1.47
N GLY A 284 -0.23 28.89 0.54
CA GLY A 284 0.11 29.47 -0.77
C GLY A 284 0.11 28.44 -1.92
N GLU A 285 0.14 28.93 -3.16
CA GLU A 285 0.05 28.11 -4.37
C GLU A 285 1.36 27.38 -4.69
N GLU A 286 2.50 28.05 -4.52
CA GLU A 286 3.83 27.48 -4.76
C GLU A 286 4.16 26.39 -3.74
N GLU A 287 4.04 26.72 -2.44
CA GLU A 287 4.22 25.78 -1.34
C GLU A 287 3.20 24.64 -1.41
N GLY A 288 1.95 24.94 -1.79
CA GLY A 288 0.92 23.94 -2.04
C GLY A 288 1.30 22.94 -3.14
N THR A 289 1.91 23.42 -4.23
CA THR A 289 2.38 22.55 -5.32
C THR A 289 3.54 21.65 -4.87
N ILE A 290 4.50 22.21 -4.13
CA ILE A 290 5.61 21.45 -3.53
C ILE A 290 5.05 20.38 -2.58
N ARG A 291 4.04 20.74 -1.78
CA ARG A 291 3.37 19.84 -0.84
C ARG A 291 2.73 18.65 -1.55
N ILE A 292 1.98 18.90 -2.63
CA ILE A 292 1.38 17.83 -3.46
C ILE A 292 2.47 16.91 -4.02
N GLY A 293 3.59 17.45 -4.51
CA GLY A 293 4.73 16.64 -4.96
C GLY A 293 5.26 15.72 -3.85
N GLY A 294 5.35 16.21 -2.62
CA GLY A 294 5.71 15.41 -1.45
C GLY A 294 4.72 14.26 -1.17
N LEU A 295 3.42 14.52 -1.30
CA LEU A 295 2.39 13.49 -1.14
C LEU A 295 2.50 12.40 -2.22
N TYR A 296 2.76 12.76 -3.48
CA TYR A 296 2.98 11.78 -4.55
C TYR A 296 4.24 10.93 -4.32
N CYS A 297 5.31 11.53 -3.78
CA CYS A 297 6.51 10.77 -3.39
C CYS A 297 6.16 9.71 -2.33
N LEU A 298 5.33 10.07 -1.34
CA LEU A 298 4.85 9.13 -0.34
C LEU A 298 3.99 8.02 -0.95
N LEU A 299 3.05 8.38 -1.83
CA LEU A 299 2.21 7.40 -2.53
C LEU A 299 3.04 6.41 -3.35
N LEU A 300 4.08 6.89 -4.04
CA LEU A 300 5.00 6.05 -4.80
C LEU A 300 5.76 5.08 -3.89
N ALA A 301 6.20 5.54 -2.71
CA ALA A 301 6.83 4.67 -1.73
C ALA A 301 5.86 3.57 -1.26
N VAL A 302 4.57 3.88 -1.09
CA VAL A 302 3.55 2.89 -0.72
C VAL A 302 3.32 1.89 -1.85
N LYS A 303 3.21 2.34 -3.11
CA LYS A 303 3.11 1.45 -4.27
C LYS A 303 4.33 0.52 -4.39
N LYS A 304 5.53 1.02 -4.09
CA LYS A 304 6.75 0.19 -4.07
C LYS A 304 6.69 -0.87 -2.96
N ALA A 305 6.28 -0.50 -1.76
CA ALA A 305 6.10 -1.46 -0.66
C ALA A 305 5.05 -2.53 -1.01
N GLU A 306 3.96 -2.14 -1.66
CA GLU A 306 2.94 -3.08 -2.16
C GLU A 306 3.50 -4.07 -3.17
N MET A 307 4.30 -3.60 -4.12
CA MET A 307 4.96 -4.46 -5.10
C MET A 307 5.92 -5.45 -4.42
N ASN A 308 6.69 -5.02 -3.42
CA ASN A 308 7.54 -5.90 -2.64
C ASN A 308 6.71 -6.98 -1.90
N MET A 309 5.59 -6.60 -1.27
CA MET A 309 4.71 -7.57 -0.60
C MET A 309 4.15 -8.64 -1.55
N LYS A 310 3.88 -8.31 -2.82
CA LYS A 310 3.46 -9.31 -3.82
C LYS A 310 4.55 -10.37 -4.04
N TRP A 311 5.82 -9.95 -4.12
CA TRP A 311 6.94 -10.88 -4.24
C TRP A 311 7.08 -11.76 -3.00
N GLU A 312 6.95 -11.19 -1.79
CA GLU A 312 7.02 -11.98 -0.56
C GLU A 312 5.93 -13.05 -0.48
N TYR A 313 4.73 -12.73 -0.94
CA TYR A 313 3.62 -13.67 -0.99
C TYR A 313 3.92 -14.88 -1.88
N GLU A 314 4.65 -14.69 -2.98
CA GLU A 314 5.14 -15.80 -3.81
C GLU A 314 6.21 -16.63 -3.09
N VAL A 315 7.11 -15.98 -2.33
CA VAL A 315 8.11 -16.69 -1.51
C VAL A 315 7.42 -17.55 -0.45
N TYR A 316 6.43 -17.01 0.27
CA TYR A 316 5.67 -17.77 1.26
C TYR A 316 4.93 -18.96 0.66
N ARG A 317 4.44 -18.83 -0.59
CA ARG A 317 3.88 -19.97 -1.33
C ARG A 317 4.93 -21.01 -1.66
N ILE A 318 6.11 -20.62 -2.12
CA ILE A 318 7.22 -21.55 -2.43
C ILE A 318 7.65 -22.32 -1.18
N LEU A 319 7.66 -21.66 -0.03
CA LEU A 319 7.95 -22.25 1.27
C LEU A 319 6.79 -23.11 1.82
N ASN A 320 5.66 -23.22 1.10
CA ASN A 320 4.44 -23.92 1.51
C ASN A 320 3.82 -23.40 2.83
N VAL A 321 4.12 -22.16 3.19
CA VAL A 321 3.50 -21.48 4.34
C VAL A 321 2.19 -20.82 3.91
N PHE A 322 2.13 -20.33 2.67
CA PHE A 322 0.88 -20.00 1.99
C PHE A 322 0.45 -21.13 1.06
N ASP A 323 -0.85 -21.37 1.04
CA ASP A 323 -1.49 -22.33 0.16
C ASP A 323 -2.50 -21.64 -0.75
N ASP A 324 -3.14 -22.43 -1.62
CA ASP A 324 -4.16 -21.88 -2.48
C ASP A 324 -5.32 -21.33 -1.66
N ASN A 325 -5.62 -21.78 -0.43
CA ASN A 325 -6.73 -21.26 0.39
C ASN A 325 -6.44 -19.94 1.11
N THR A 326 -5.19 -19.50 1.10
CA THR A 326 -4.75 -18.25 1.74
C THR A 326 -5.38 -17.06 1.03
N TYR A 327 -6.34 -16.40 1.69
CA TYR A 327 -7.19 -15.40 1.05
C TYR A 327 -6.41 -14.21 0.49
N MET A 328 -5.49 -13.65 1.29
CA MET A 328 -4.65 -12.52 0.86
C MET A 328 -3.75 -12.87 -0.33
N TYR A 329 -3.36 -14.14 -0.48
CA TYR A 329 -2.62 -14.66 -1.63
C TYR A 329 -3.54 -14.86 -2.85
N LYS A 330 -4.75 -15.40 -2.68
CA LYS A 330 -5.71 -15.50 -3.81
C LYS A 330 -6.02 -14.14 -4.41
N LEU A 331 -6.10 -13.09 -3.58
CA LEU A 331 -6.43 -11.74 -4.06
C LEU A 331 -5.44 -11.22 -5.10
N GLN A 332 -4.16 -11.61 -5.07
CA GLN A 332 -3.20 -11.14 -6.09
C GLN A 332 -3.28 -11.91 -7.42
N LEU A 333 -3.90 -13.08 -7.42
CA LEU A 333 -4.07 -13.86 -8.64
C LEU A 333 -5.10 -13.19 -9.54
N HIS A 334 -4.86 -13.23 -10.85
CA HIS A 334 -5.89 -12.89 -11.82
C HIS A 334 -7.03 -13.89 -11.63
N ARG A 335 -8.25 -13.42 -11.33
CA ARG A 335 -9.38 -14.34 -11.11
C ARG A 335 -9.62 -15.07 -12.44
N PRO A 336 -9.43 -16.40 -12.53
CA PRO A 336 -9.92 -17.16 -13.67
C PRO A 336 -11.44 -17.25 -13.53
N ASP A 337 -12.09 -17.32 -14.68
CA ASP A 337 -13.51 -17.14 -14.92
C ASP A 337 -14.44 -17.72 -13.84
N ILE A 338 -15.39 -16.91 -13.40
CA ILE A 338 -16.59 -17.43 -12.73
C ILE A 338 -17.38 -18.14 -13.83
N GLU A 339 -17.22 -19.46 -13.97
CA GLU A 339 -18.22 -20.27 -14.66
C GLU A 339 -19.54 -20.11 -13.90
N SER A 340 -20.48 -19.45 -14.55
CA SER A 340 -21.86 -19.21 -14.11
C SER A 340 -22.71 -20.48 -14.16
#